data_AF-A0A2E3Q6C4-F1
#
_entry.id   AF-A0A2E3Q6C4-F1
#
_cell.length_a   1.000
_cell.length_b   1.000
_cell.length_c   1.000
_cell.angle_alpha   90.00
_cell.angle_beta   90.00
_cell.angle_gamma   90.00
#
_symmetry.space_group_name_H-M   'P 1'
#
loop_
_entity.id
_entity.type
_entity.pdbx_description
1 polymer ?
#
loop_
_entity_poly.entity_id
_entity_poly.type
_entity_poly.pdbx_seq_one_letter_code
_entity_poly.pdbx_strand_id
1 'polypeptide(L)'
;MDPVVFLDRDNTLIANDGDLGDPSRVALLEGVPEGLVRLRDAGYRLVVVTNQGGVARGRYGEDDVDRVHREIAGLVDRAADRRGLIDRFYYCPYHPEAALPEYRREHPWRKPRPGMLLQAARDLGLDLTSSWMIGDQARDISAGRAAGCRTILVGGAEPDPEMEPTVSATDFTEAVDLLLATGRPGRGRLPERNELASLRRAIEDLAESQGRKNNSTARGVGLVLLALAGFPFVGAILMLEDTDAFLRWILATVVLILASIAVQVAGRR
;
A
#
# COMPACT_ATOMS: atom_id res chain seq x y z
N MET A 1 1.69 0.30 -14.39
CA MET A 1 1.83 -0.49 -13.14
C MET A 1 0.59 -1.33 -13.00
N ASP A 2 0.73 -2.58 -12.56
CA ASP A 2 -0.41 -3.51 -12.47
C ASP A 2 -1.13 -3.34 -11.12
N PRO A 3 -2.47 -3.31 -11.09
CA PRO A 3 -3.23 -3.31 -9.85
C PRO A 3 -3.08 -4.66 -9.13
N VAL A 4 -3.12 -4.68 -7.80
CA VAL A 4 -2.97 -5.90 -6.99
C VAL A 4 -4.09 -6.00 -5.96
N VAL A 5 -4.47 -7.24 -5.65
CA VAL A 5 -5.17 -7.56 -4.42
C VAL A 5 -4.17 -8.23 -3.48
N PHE A 6 -3.83 -7.52 -2.41
CA PHE A 6 -3.13 -8.06 -1.27
C PHE A 6 -4.09 -8.87 -0.41
N LEU A 7 -3.64 -10.03 0.03
CA LEU A 7 -4.46 -11.01 0.76
C LEU A 7 -3.72 -11.34 2.07
N ASP A 8 -4.39 -11.25 3.22
CA ASP A 8 -3.89 -11.99 4.38
C ASP A 8 -4.03 -13.50 4.13
N ARG A 9 -3.34 -14.30 4.93
CA ARG A 9 -3.31 -15.75 4.81
C ARG A 9 -4.34 -16.39 5.74
N ASP A 10 -4.11 -16.24 7.04
CA ASP A 10 -4.87 -16.90 8.10
C ASP A 10 -6.24 -16.22 8.23
N ASN A 11 -7.31 -17.01 8.27
CA ASN A 11 -8.72 -16.59 8.30
C ASN A 11 -9.17 -15.69 7.13
N THR A 12 -8.37 -15.61 6.06
CA THR A 12 -8.70 -14.93 4.80
C THR A 12 -8.64 -15.90 3.62
N LEU A 13 -7.54 -16.66 3.48
CA LEU A 13 -7.42 -17.72 2.46
C LEU A 13 -7.61 -19.11 3.06
N ILE A 14 -7.19 -19.31 4.31
CA ILE A 14 -7.24 -20.60 5.01
C ILE A 14 -7.87 -20.45 6.38
N ALA A 15 -8.51 -21.52 6.87
CA ALA A 15 -8.99 -21.57 8.24
C ALA A 15 -7.81 -21.76 9.20
N ASN A 16 -7.59 -20.83 10.15
CA ASN A 16 -6.52 -20.97 11.13
C ASN A 16 -6.75 -20.16 12.43
N ASP A 17 -7.04 -20.88 13.52
CA ASP A 17 -7.19 -20.31 14.86
C ASP A 17 -5.88 -20.32 15.70
N GLY A 18 -4.71 -20.55 15.07
CA GLY A 18 -3.45 -20.67 15.80
C GLY A 18 -2.17 -20.49 14.98
N ASP A 19 -1.07 -20.99 15.53
CA ASP A 19 0.24 -20.98 14.88
C ASP A 19 0.34 -22.19 13.93
N LEU A 20 -0.10 -22.03 12.67
CA LEU A 20 -0.06 -23.07 11.62
C LEU A 20 1.31 -23.13 10.90
N GLY A 21 2.13 -24.11 11.29
CA GLY A 21 3.39 -24.45 10.61
C GLY A 21 3.37 -25.81 9.89
N ASP A 22 2.29 -26.58 10.01
CA ASP A 22 2.18 -27.90 9.38
C ASP A 22 1.37 -27.80 8.07
N PRO A 23 1.99 -28.05 6.90
CA PRO A 23 1.31 -27.98 5.61
C PRO A 23 0.13 -28.94 5.50
N SER A 24 0.16 -30.10 6.17
CA SER A 24 -0.91 -31.10 6.09
C SER A 24 -2.23 -30.62 6.72
N ARG A 25 -2.16 -29.55 7.51
CA ARG A 25 -3.30 -28.94 8.19
C ARG A 25 -3.89 -27.74 7.43
N VAL A 26 -3.35 -27.41 6.25
CA VAL A 26 -3.87 -26.33 5.41
C VAL A 26 -5.26 -26.71 4.88
N ALA A 27 -6.25 -25.88 5.18
CA ALA A 27 -7.60 -25.98 4.64
C ALA A 27 -8.02 -24.63 4.08
N LEU A 28 -8.30 -24.57 2.78
CA LEU A 28 -8.80 -23.35 2.13
C LEU A 28 -10.19 -23.02 2.65
N LEU A 29 -10.48 -21.73 2.82
CA LEU A 29 -11.84 -21.28 3.09
C LEU A 29 -12.72 -21.43 1.84
N GLU A 30 -14.03 -21.54 2.06
CA GLU A 30 -15.01 -21.66 0.99
C GLU A 30 -14.96 -20.43 0.06
N GLY A 31 -15.08 -20.67 -1.26
CA GLY A 31 -15.08 -19.63 -2.28
C GLY A 31 -13.71 -18.99 -2.57
N VAL A 32 -12.65 -19.35 -1.84
CA VAL A 32 -11.30 -18.80 -2.07
C VAL A 32 -10.78 -19.12 -3.48
N PRO A 33 -10.73 -20.39 -3.94
CA PRO A 33 -10.24 -20.69 -5.29
C PRO A 33 -10.98 -19.91 -6.38
N GLU A 34 -12.32 -19.91 -6.33
CA GLU A 34 -13.18 -19.25 -7.30
C GLU A 34 -13.00 -17.73 -7.27
N GLY A 35 -12.92 -17.16 -6.07
CA GLY A 35 -12.69 -15.73 -5.87
C GLY A 35 -11.34 -15.28 -6.45
N LEU A 36 -10.27 -16.04 -6.21
CA LEU A 36 -8.95 -15.73 -6.77
C LEU A 36 -8.94 -15.80 -8.30
N VAL A 37 -9.62 -16.77 -8.91
CA VAL A 37 -9.79 -16.83 -10.38
C VAL A 37 -10.50 -15.57 -10.88
N ARG A 38 -11.60 -15.18 -10.25
CA ARG A 38 -12.37 -13.98 -10.65
C ARG A 38 -11.54 -12.70 -10.56
N LEU A 39 -10.73 -12.55 -9.50
CA LEU A 39 -9.83 -11.41 -9.34
C LEU A 39 -8.75 -11.38 -10.43
N ARG A 40 -8.19 -12.55 -10.78
CA ARG A 40 -7.24 -12.67 -11.90
C ARG A 40 -7.87 -12.29 -13.24
N ASP A 41 -9.08 -12.77 -13.51
CA ASP A 41 -9.79 -12.48 -14.75
C ASP A 41 -10.27 -11.03 -14.86
N ALA A 42 -10.38 -10.35 -13.71
CA ALA A 42 -10.58 -8.91 -13.63
C ALA A 42 -9.30 -8.10 -13.89
N GLY A 43 -8.12 -8.74 -13.91
CA GLY A 43 -6.83 -8.12 -14.25
C GLY A 43 -5.97 -7.74 -13.05
N TYR A 44 -6.29 -8.24 -11.84
CA TYR A 44 -5.45 -8.02 -10.67
C TYR A 44 -4.27 -8.99 -10.60
N ARG A 45 -3.15 -8.50 -10.08
CA ARG A 45 -2.11 -9.35 -9.45
C ARG A 45 -2.61 -9.82 -8.09
N LEU A 46 -2.12 -10.97 -7.64
CA LEU A 46 -2.51 -11.56 -6.35
C LEU A 46 -1.27 -11.80 -5.52
N VAL A 47 -1.17 -11.13 -4.37
CA VAL A 47 0.00 -11.21 -3.49
C VAL A 47 -0.45 -11.48 -2.06
N VAL A 48 0.13 -12.49 -1.41
CA VAL A 48 -0.14 -12.79 -0.01
C VAL A 48 0.83 -12.03 0.88
N VAL A 49 0.31 -11.35 1.91
CA VAL A 49 1.09 -10.59 2.89
C VAL A 49 0.65 -10.96 4.31
N THR A 50 1.49 -11.67 5.06
CA THR A 50 1.06 -12.30 6.33
C THR A 50 2.02 -12.10 7.51
N ASN A 51 1.48 -11.93 8.71
CA ASN A 51 2.28 -11.88 9.94
C ASN A 51 2.47 -13.31 10.48
N GLN A 52 3.68 -13.86 10.41
CA GLN A 52 4.00 -15.23 10.86
C GLN A 52 4.71 -15.22 12.22
N GLY A 53 3.99 -14.72 13.24
CA GLY A 53 4.52 -14.58 14.59
C GLY A 53 4.82 -15.91 15.31
N GLY A 54 4.32 -17.03 14.80
CA GLY A 54 4.66 -18.37 15.34
C GLY A 54 6.16 -18.67 15.26
N VAL A 55 6.86 -18.10 14.27
CA VAL A 55 8.33 -18.16 14.18
C VAL A 55 8.97 -17.48 15.39
N ALA A 56 8.64 -16.22 15.66
CA ALA A 56 9.12 -15.48 16.83
C ALA A 56 8.80 -16.14 18.18
N ARG A 57 7.74 -16.96 18.23
CA ARG A 57 7.33 -17.72 19.42
C ARG A 57 7.98 -19.10 19.51
N GLY A 58 8.77 -19.52 18.52
CA GLY A 58 9.40 -20.84 18.46
C GLY A 58 8.42 -21.99 18.25
N ARG A 59 7.26 -21.75 17.61
CA ARG A 59 6.28 -22.80 17.31
C ARG A 59 6.63 -23.61 16.07
N TYR A 60 7.28 -22.98 15.11
CA TYR A 60 7.76 -23.56 13.85
C TYR A 60 8.85 -22.64 13.27
N GLY A 61 9.60 -23.12 12.27
CA GLY A 61 10.66 -22.36 11.59
C GLY A 61 10.18 -21.67 10.31
N GLU A 62 11.05 -20.84 9.72
CA GLU A 62 10.77 -20.20 8.43
C GLU A 62 10.61 -21.24 7.29
N ASP A 63 11.36 -22.34 7.33
CA ASP A 63 11.20 -23.45 6.37
C ASP A 63 9.81 -24.10 6.43
N ASP A 64 9.14 -24.05 7.58
CA ASP A 64 7.77 -24.53 7.76
C ASP A 64 6.77 -23.55 7.12
N VAL A 65 6.99 -22.24 7.30
CA VAL A 65 6.21 -21.19 6.62
C VAL A 65 6.26 -21.35 5.11
N ASP A 66 7.45 -21.59 4.56
CA ASP A 66 7.64 -21.81 3.13
C ASP A 66 6.93 -23.08 2.62
N ARG A 67 6.95 -24.15 3.41
CA ARG A 67 6.20 -25.38 3.09
C ARG A 67 4.68 -25.13 3.11
N VAL A 68 4.17 -24.39 4.08
CA VAL A 68 2.76 -24.00 4.15
C VAL A 68 2.38 -23.13 2.95
N HIS A 69 3.18 -22.14 2.57
CA HIS A 69 2.91 -21.30 1.39
C HIS A 69 2.86 -22.12 0.09
N ARG A 70 3.77 -23.09 -0.08
CA ARG A 70 3.73 -24.00 -1.23
C ARG A 70 2.47 -24.85 -1.25
N GLU A 71 2.03 -25.34 -0.10
CA GLU A 71 0.79 -26.13 -0.02
C GLU A 71 -0.45 -25.28 -0.34
N ILE A 72 -0.53 -24.05 0.18
CA ILE A 72 -1.62 -23.11 -0.15
C ILE A 72 -1.67 -22.85 -1.66
N ALA A 73 -0.53 -22.49 -2.27
CA ALA A 73 -0.46 -22.26 -3.71
C ALA A 73 -0.87 -23.51 -4.50
N GLY A 74 -0.39 -24.69 -4.08
CA GLY A 74 -0.73 -25.97 -4.72
C GLY A 74 -2.21 -26.32 -4.61
N LEU A 75 -2.84 -26.11 -3.46
CA LEU A 75 -4.28 -26.36 -3.26
C LEU A 75 -5.12 -25.41 -4.09
N VAL A 76 -4.80 -24.11 -4.09
CA VAL A 76 -5.50 -23.10 -4.88
C VAL A 76 -5.41 -23.44 -6.38
N ASP A 77 -4.20 -23.72 -6.87
CA ASP A 77 -3.99 -24.02 -8.28
C ASP A 77 -4.72 -25.31 -8.72
N ARG A 78 -4.76 -26.34 -7.85
CA ARG A 78 -5.49 -27.59 -8.12
C ARG A 78 -7.00 -27.37 -8.12
N ALA A 79 -7.53 -26.66 -7.12
CA ALA A 79 -8.96 -26.41 -6.99
C ALA A 79 -9.49 -25.53 -8.14
N ALA A 80 -8.68 -24.56 -8.60
CA ALA A 80 -9.05 -23.66 -9.67
C ALA A 80 -8.74 -24.17 -11.10
N ASP A 81 -8.14 -25.36 -11.23
CA ASP A 81 -7.61 -25.89 -12.49
C ASP A 81 -6.74 -24.87 -13.26
N ARG A 82 -5.95 -24.08 -12.53
CA ARG A 82 -5.14 -22.99 -13.08
C ARG A 82 -3.88 -22.79 -12.26
N ARG A 83 -2.72 -22.87 -12.92
CA ARG A 83 -1.42 -22.69 -12.26
C ARG A 83 -1.05 -21.22 -12.07
N GLY A 84 -0.31 -20.96 -11.00
CA GLY A 84 0.30 -19.67 -10.74
C GLY A 84 -0.71 -18.59 -10.38
N LEU A 85 -1.81 -18.96 -9.71
CA LEU A 85 -2.82 -17.98 -9.32
C LEU A 85 -2.30 -16.97 -8.31
N ILE A 86 -1.37 -17.33 -7.43
CA ILE A 86 -0.72 -16.38 -6.51
C ILE A 86 0.65 -16.00 -7.06
N ASP A 87 0.92 -14.70 -7.21
CA ASP A 87 2.18 -14.20 -7.76
C ASP A 87 3.33 -14.36 -6.78
N ARG A 88 3.09 -14.03 -5.51
CA ARG A 88 4.14 -14.02 -4.49
C ARG A 88 3.56 -14.05 -3.08
N PHE A 89 4.35 -14.58 -2.16
CA PHE A 89 4.12 -14.52 -0.72
C PHE A 89 5.18 -13.63 -0.07
N TYR A 90 4.75 -12.79 0.85
CA TYR A 90 5.61 -12.06 1.78
C TYR A 90 5.12 -12.36 3.19
N TYR A 91 6.06 -12.55 4.12
CA TYR A 91 5.72 -12.77 5.51
C TYR A 91 6.66 -12.01 6.45
N CYS A 92 6.15 -11.69 7.64
CA CYS A 92 6.97 -11.12 8.72
C CYS A 92 7.10 -12.13 9.88
N PRO A 93 8.30 -12.67 10.14
CA PRO A 93 8.54 -13.56 11.28
C PRO A 93 8.78 -12.82 12.60
N TYR A 94 9.07 -11.51 12.54
CA TYR A 94 9.49 -10.71 13.69
C TYR A 94 8.34 -10.30 14.62
N HIS A 95 8.65 -10.15 15.90
CA HIS A 95 7.75 -9.64 16.94
C HIS A 95 8.53 -8.81 17.97
N PRO A 96 8.03 -7.64 18.43
CA PRO A 96 8.74 -6.83 19.45
C PRO A 96 8.98 -7.59 20.75
N GLU A 97 8.04 -8.45 21.12
CA GLU A 97 8.09 -9.30 22.32
C GLU A 97 8.40 -10.78 21.99
N ALA A 98 9.15 -11.07 20.92
CA ALA A 98 9.47 -12.45 20.54
C ALA A 98 10.12 -13.24 21.68
N ALA A 99 9.84 -14.54 21.78
CA ALA A 99 10.50 -15.42 22.74
C ALA A 99 11.96 -15.69 22.30
N LEU A 100 12.14 -15.90 21.00
CA LEU A 100 13.45 -16.10 20.37
C LEU A 100 14.15 -14.75 20.12
N PRO A 101 15.36 -14.51 20.67
CA PRO A 101 16.06 -13.23 20.57
C PRO A 101 16.31 -12.74 19.14
N GLU A 102 16.62 -13.65 18.21
CA GLU A 102 16.91 -13.33 16.80
C GLU A 102 15.69 -12.75 16.04
N TYR A 103 14.47 -13.03 16.51
CA TYR A 103 13.23 -12.49 15.95
C TYR A 103 12.66 -11.31 16.77
N ARG A 104 13.30 -10.95 17.89
CA ARG A 104 12.82 -9.93 18.82
C ARG A 104 13.14 -8.51 18.35
N ARG A 105 12.27 -7.96 17.51
CA ARG A 105 12.37 -6.58 17.07
C ARG A 105 11.05 -6.06 16.53
N GLU A 106 10.90 -4.74 16.57
CA GLU A 106 9.99 -4.07 15.66
C GLU A 106 10.50 -4.19 14.22
N HIS A 107 9.59 -4.39 13.28
CA HIS A 107 9.96 -4.57 11.89
C HIS A 107 8.95 -3.88 10.96
N PRO A 108 9.40 -3.16 9.91
CA PRO A 108 8.51 -2.49 8.96
C PRO A 108 7.54 -3.44 8.24
N TRP A 109 7.88 -4.72 8.11
CA TRP A 109 7.01 -5.72 7.50
C TRP A 109 5.91 -6.24 8.42
N ARG A 110 5.97 -5.98 9.73
CA ARG A 110 4.95 -6.46 10.65
C ARG A 110 3.72 -5.56 10.56
N LYS A 111 2.60 -6.07 10.03
CA LYS A 111 1.29 -5.38 10.05
C LYS A 111 0.97 -4.99 11.51
N PRO A 112 0.59 -3.73 11.80
CA PRO A 112 -0.05 -2.76 10.90
C PRO A 112 0.88 -1.92 10.02
N ARG A 113 2.20 -2.13 10.06
CA ARG A 113 3.11 -1.40 9.16
C ARG A 113 2.97 -1.90 7.71
N PRO A 114 3.07 -1.02 6.70
CA PRO A 114 2.80 -1.35 5.31
C PRO A 114 3.99 -2.02 4.58
N GLY A 115 5.08 -2.36 5.28
CA GLY A 115 6.36 -2.69 4.63
C GLY A 115 6.31 -3.87 3.66
N MET A 116 5.49 -4.90 3.92
CA MET A 116 5.31 -6.01 2.96
C MET A 116 4.63 -5.54 1.67
N LEU A 117 3.58 -4.72 1.78
CA LEU A 117 2.84 -4.21 0.62
C LEU A 117 3.73 -3.28 -0.22
N LEU A 118 4.49 -2.39 0.45
CA LEU A 118 5.43 -1.49 -0.22
C LEU A 118 6.58 -2.24 -0.89
N GLN A 119 7.10 -3.29 -0.25
CA GLN A 119 8.12 -4.15 -0.86
C GLN A 119 7.55 -4.86 -2.09
N ALA A 120 6.38 -5.46 -1.97
CA ALA A 120 5.73 -6.15 -3.09
C ALA A 120 5.46 -5.22 -4.29
N ALA A 121 5.06 -3.98 -4.03
CA ALA A 121 4.85 -2.99 -5.08
C ALA A 121 6.13 -2.63 -5.83
N ARG A 122 7.27 -2.52 -5.12
CA ARG A 122 8.58 -2.29 -5.74
C ARG A 122 9.02 -3.50 -6.56
N ASP A 123 8.94 -4.68 -5.97
CA ASP A 123 9.42 -5.92 -6.58
C ASP A 123 8.64 -6.29 -7.85
N LEU A 124 7.35 -5.97 -7.92
CA LEU A 124 6.45 -6.39 -9.00
C LEU A 124 5.91 -5.23 -9.85
N GLY A 125 6.31 -3.98 -9.57
CA GLY A 125 5.84 -2.80 -10.32
C GLY A 125 4.33 -2.54 -10.19
N LEU A 126 3.81 -2.64 -8.97
CA LEU A 126 2.36 -2.61 -8.68
C LEU A 126 1.85 -1.18 -8.43
N ASP A 127 0.60 -0.92 -8.85
CA ASP A 127 -0.11 0.33 -8.61
C ASP A 127 -0.94 0.25 -7.32
N LEU A 128 -0.40 0.75 -6.22
CA LEU A 128 -1.08 0.74 -4.92
C LEU A 128 -2.39 1.53 -4.91
N THR A 129 -2.52 2.58 -5.73
CA THR A 129 -3.71 3.47 -5.71
C THR A 129 -4.95 2.81 -6.29
N SER A 130 -4.76 1.87 -7.21
CA SER A 130 -5.83 1.03 -7.79
C SER A 130 -5.97 -0.33 -7.08
N SER A 131 -5.25 -0.54 -5.97
CA SER A 131 -5.12 -1.84 -5.30
C SER A 131 -5.98 -1.98 -4.05
N TRP A 132 -6.08 -3.23 -3.59
CA TRP A 132 -6.86 -3.63 -2.43
C TRP A 132 -6.03 -4.41 -1.43
N MET A 133 -6.36 -4.32 -0.15
CA MET A 133 -5.93 -5.25 0.90
C MET A 133 -7.17 -5.91 1.50
N ILE A 134 -7.22 -7.24 1.47
CA ILE A 134 -8.27 -8.06 2.08
C ILE A 134 -7.64 -8.79 3.27
N GLY A 135 -8.23 -8.66 4.46
CA GLY A 135 -7.78 -9.33 5.68
C GLY A 135 -8.87 -9.43 6.73
N ASP A 136 -8.65 -10.25 7.76
CA ASP A 136 -9.62 -10.50 8.83
C ASP A 136 -9.37 -9.64 10.08
N GLN A 137 -8.26 -8.90 10.14
CA GLN A 137 -7.87 -8.14 11.33
C GLN A 137 -7.76 -6.64 11.04
N ALA A 138 -8.03 -5.82 12.05
CA ALA A 138 -7.80 -4.38 12.03
C ALA A 138 -6.39 -3.99 11.53
N ARG A 139 -5.36 -4.75 11.91
CA ARG A 139 -3.97 -4.52 11.47
C ARG A 139 -3.79 -4.62 9.95
N ASP A 140 -4.61 -5.41 9.27
CA ASP A 140 -4.56 -5.57 7.81
C ASP A 140 -5.10 -4.33 7.13
N ILE A 141 -6.20 -3.80 7.68
CA ILE A 141 -6.81 -2.55 7.25
C ILE A 141 -5.84 -1.41 7.43
N SER A 142 -5.20 -1.31 8.60
CA SER A 142 -4.20 -0.27 8.87
C SER A 142 -3.01 -0.35 7.91
N ALA A 143 -2.51 -1.56 7.63
CA ALA A 143 -1.42 -1.75 6.67
C ALA A 143 -1.81 -1.37 5.23
N GLY A 144 -3.01 -1.78 4.79
CA GLY A 144 -3.54 -1.45 3.47
C GLY A 144 -3.73 0.05 3.29
N ARG A 145 -4.35 0.72 4.26
CA ARG A 145 -4.56 2.17 4.23
C ARG A 145 -3.24 2.93 4.26
N ALA A 146 -2.29 2.52 5.12
CA ALA A 146 -0.96 3.13 5.17
C ALA A 146 -0.16 2.95 3.87
N ALA A 147 -0.43 1.89 3.10
CA ALA A 147 0.15 1.69 1.77
C ALA A 147 -0.58 2.47 0.65
N GLY A 148 -1.71 3.12 0.93
CA GLY A 148 -2.53 3.82 -0.06
C GLY A 148 -3.50 2.92 -0.84
N CYS A 149 -3.76 1.69 -0.36
CA CYS A 149 -4.73 0.77 -0.93
C CYS A 149 -6.13 1.03 -0.38
N ARG A 150 -7.15 0.63 -1.14
CA ARG A 150 -8.49 0.35 -0.59
C ARG A 150 -8.44 -0.92 0.26
N THR A 151 -9.38 -1.09 1.17
CA THR A 151 -9.33 -2.17 2.17
C THR A 151 -10.67 -2.84 2.38
N ILE A 152 -10.65 -4.18 2.50
CA ILE A 152 -11.82 -4.97 2.85
C ILE A 152 -11.52 -5.73 4.13
N LEU A 153 -12.33 -5.50 5.16
CA LEU A 153 -12.32 -6.32 6.38
C LEU A 153 -13.28 -7.49 6.17
N VAL A 154 -12.78 -8.71 6.30
CA VAL A 154 -13.57 -9.93 6.08
C VAL A 154 -13.87 -10.60 7.42
N GLY A 155 -15.09 -11.10 7.56
CA GLY A 155 -15.54 -11.81 8.75
C GLY A 155 -16.16 -10.87 9.80
N GLY A 156 -16.03 -11.25 11.07
CA GLY A 156 -16.72 -10.60 12.19
C GLY A 156 -15.83 -9.77 13.10
N ALA A 157 -14.58 -9.50 12.73
CA ALA A 157 -13.71 -8.66 13.55
C ALA A 157 -14.24 -7.22 13.61
N GLU A 158 -14.16 -6.61 14.80
CA GLU A 158 -14.48 -5.19 14.92
C GLU A 158 -13.38 -4.38 14.23
N PRO A 159 -13.74 -3.40 13.39
CA PRO A 159 -12.78 -2.51 12.78
C PRO A 159 -12.10 -1.67 13.87
N ASP A 160 -10.88 -1.21 13.58
CA ASP A 160 -10.27 -0.17 14.41
C ASP A 160 -11.11 1.11 14.28
N PRO A 161 -11.63 1.67 15.39
CA PRO A 161 -12.43 2.90 15.33
C PRO A 161 -11.65 4.09 14.76
N GLU A 162 -10.32 4.07 14.78
CA GLU A 162 -9.48 5.11 14.18
C GLU A 162 -9.19 4.86 12.69
N MET A 163 -9.44 3.64 12.20
CA MET A 163 -9.15 3.23 10.82
C MET A 163 -10.20 2.26 10.27
N GLU A 164 -11.34 2.84 9.88
CA GLU A 164 -12.40 2.08 9.23
C GLU A 164 -11.94 1.49 7.88
N PRO A 165 -12.39 0.27 7.54
CA PRO A 165 -12.15 -0.30 6.23
C PRO A 165 -12.90 0.48 5.14
N THR A 166 -12.51 0.28 3.87
CA THR A 166 -13.28 0.85 2.76
C THR A 166 -14.67 0.21 2.67
N VAL A 167 -14.72 -1.11 2.92
CA VAL A 167 -15.97 -1.88 3.05
C VAL A 167 -15.71 -3.10 3.93
N SER A 168 -16.74 -3.62 4.57
CA SER A 168 -16.69 -4.90 5.29
C SER A 168 -17.47 -5.96 4.52
N ALA A 169 -17.02 -7.20 4.61
CA ALA A 169 -17.65 -8.38 4.01
C ALA A 169 -17.75 -9.51 5.04
N THR A 170 -18.80 -10.31 4.96
CA THR A 170 -19.02 -11.47 5.84
C THR A 170 -18.06 -12.62 5.55
N ASP A 171 -17.70 -12.81 4.28
CA ASP A 171 -16.77 -13.84 3.83
C ASP A 171 -15.95 -13.40 2.60
N PHE A 172 -15.07 -14.29 2.13
CA PHE A 172 -14.20 -14.02 1.00
C PHE A 172 -14.97 -13.85 -0.32
N THR A 173 -16.09 -14.55 -0.50
CA THR A 173 -16.91 -14.46 -1.71
C THR A 173 -17.55 -13.09 -1.81
N GLU A 174 -18.17 -12.62 -0.73
CA GLU A 174 -18.75 -11.28 -0.67
C GLU A 174 -17.66 -10.20 -0.82
N ALA A 175 -16.47 -10.40 -0.24
CA ALA A 175 -15.35 -9.48 -0.43
C ALA A 175 -14.99 -9.31 -1.91
N VAL A 176 -14.93 -10.41 -2.67
CA VAL A 176 -14.67 -10.39 -4.11
C VAL A 176 -15.83 -9.73 -4.88
N ASP A 177 -17.08 -10.00 -4.50
CA ASP A 177 -18.25 -9.38 -5.14
C ASP A 177 -18.24 -7.86 -4.98
N LEU A 178 -18.02 -7.38 -3.77
CA LEU A 178 -17.93 -5.95 -3.45
C LEU A 178 -16.76 -5.28 -4.17
N LEU A 179 -15.59 -5.94 -4.18
CA LEU A 179 -14.41 -5.45 -4.89
C LEU A 179 -14.69 -5.28 -6.38
N LEU A 180 -15.25 -6.30 -7.03
CA LEU A 180 -15.52 -6.30 -8.46
C LEU A 180 -16.68 -5.38 -8.86
N ALA A 181 -17.62 -5.13 -7.95
CA ALA A 181 -18.68 -4.13 -8.14
C ALA A 181 -18.14 -2.70 -8.28
N THR A 182 -16.94 -2.42 -7.77
CA THR A 182 -16.27 -1.11 -7.98
C THR A 182 -15.74 -0.92 -9.41
N GLY A 183 -15.85 -1.94 -10.26
CA GLY A 183 -15.37 -1.94 -11.63
C GLY A 183 -13.98 -2.56 -11.80
N ARG A 184 -13.60 -2.78 -13.05
CA ARG A 184 -12.24 -3.24 -13.37
C ARG A 184 -11.22 -2.18 -12.94
N PRO A 185 -10.06 -2.60 -12.41
CA PRO A 185 -9.03 -1.65 -12.07
C PRO A 185 -8.61 -0.90 -13.34
N GLY A 186 -8.67 0.43 -13.29
CA GLY A 186 -8.12 1.24 -14.36
C GLY A 186 -6.63 0.93 -14.43
N ARG A 187 -6.13 0.39 -15.55
CA ARG A 187 -4.68 0.37 -15.79
C ARG A 187 -4.23 1.80 -15.64
N GLY A 188 -3.38 2.08 -14.63
CA GLY A 188 -2.89 3.41 -14.33
C GLY A 188 -2.59 4.17 -15.62
N ARG A 189 -3.50 5.07 -15.97
CA ARG A 189 -3.41 5.84 -17.20
C ARG A 189 -2.40 6.92 -16.89
N LEU A 190 -1.32 7.01 -17.66
CA LEU A 190 -0.64 8.30 -17.77
C LEU A 190 -1.74 9.32 -18.11
N PRO A 191 -1.85 10.45 -17.38
CA PRO A 191 -2.96 11.37 -17.53
C PRO A 191 -3.12 11.68 -19.02
N GLU A 192 -4.33 11.49 -19.55
CA GLU A 192 -4.54 11.61 -20.98
C GLU A 192 -4.04 12.99 -21.42
N ARG A 193 -3.55 13.10 -22.66
CA ARG A 193 -3.07 14.38 -23.22
C ARG A 193 -4.11 15.51 -23.06
N ASN A 194 -5.39 15.15 -22.92
CA ASN A 194 -6.50 16.04 -22.60
C ASN A 194 -6.57 16.44 -21.11
N GLU A 195 -6.26 15.55 -20.16
CA GLU A 195 -6.20 15.88 -18.73
C GLU A 195 -4.99 16.76 -18.40
N LEU A 196 -3.84 16.52 -19.02
CA LEU A 196 -2.69 17.44 -18.96
C LEU A 196 -3.01 18.79 -19.61
N ALA A 197 -3.80 18.81 -20.68
CA ALA A 197 -4.28 20.04 -21.29
C ALA A 197 -5.29 20.76 -20.38
N SER A 198 -6.16 20.04 -19.67
CA SER A 198 -7.11 20.59 -18.71
C SER A 198 -6.42 21.11 -17.46
N LEU A 199 -5.43 20.40 -16.93
CA LEU A 199 -4.61 20.84 -15.81
C LEU A 199 -3.76 22.06 -16.20
N ARG A 200 -3.18 22.05 -17.41
CA ARG A 200 -2.48 23.19 -17.98
C ARG A 200 -3.40 24.40 -18.15
N ARG A 201 -4.62 24.21 -18.67
CA ARG A 201 -5.63 25.29 -18.77
C ARG A 201 -6.05 25.79 -17.39
N ALA A 202 -6.25 24.90 -16.42
CA ALA A 202 -6.59 25.31 -15.06
C ALA A 202 -5.46 26.12 -14.40
N ILE A 203 -4.19 25.76 -14.65
CA ILE A 203 -3.01 26.51 -14.21
C ILE A 203 -2.90 27.85 -14.95
N GLU A 204 -3.18 27.88 -16.26
CA GLU A 204 -3.18 29.10 -17.08
C GLU A 204 -4.32 30.05 -16.65
N ASP A 205 -5.52 29.54 -16.39
CA ASP A 205 -6.67 30.31 -15.87
C ASP A 205 -6.41 30.83 -14.44
N LEU A 206 -5.74 30.03 -13.60
CA LEU A 206 -5.27 30.49 -12.29
C LEU A 206 -4.22 31.60 -12.42
N ALA A 207 -3.30 31.49 -13.38
CA ALA A 207 -2.33 32.53 -13.67
C ALA A 207 -2.97 33.80 -14.24
N GLU A 208 -4.01 33.68 -15.07
CA GLU A 208 -4.75 34.81 -15.64
C GLU A 208 -5.67 35.49 -14.62
N SER A 209 -6.34 34.72 -13.75
CA SER A 209 -7.16 35.27 -12.65
C SER A 209 -6.32 36.02 -11.61
N GLN A 210 -5.06 35.61 -11.40
CA GLN A 210 -4.06 36.31 -10.60
C GLN A 210 -3.44 37.51 -11.33
N GLY A 211 -3.57 37.57 -12.67
CA GLY A 211 -2.98 38.58 -13.55
C GLY A 211 -3.64 39.96 -13.55
N ARG A 212 -4.68 40.19 -12.74
CA ARG A 212 -5.37 41.51 -12.69
C ARG A 212 -4.80 42.49 -11.64
N LYS A 213 -3.71 42.15 -10.93
CA LYS A 213 -3.01 43.10 -10.03
C LYS A 213 -1.46 42.97 -10.12
N ASN A 214 -0.85 43.95 -10.81
CA ASN A 214 0.57 44.33 -10.87
C ASN A 214 1.63 43.27 -11.30
N ASN A 215 2.19 43.50 -12.49
CA ASN A 215 2.63 42.45 -13.41
C ASN A 215 4.15 42.15 -13.48
N SER A 216 4.98 42.64 -12.56
CA SER A 216 6.43 42.34 -12.57
C SER A 216 6.88 41.52 -11.36
N THR A 217 6.36 41.83 -10.18
CA THR A 217 6.75 41.15 -8.94
C THR A 217 6.05 39.80 -8.77
N ALA A 218 4.77 39.69 -9.14
CA ALA A 218 4.01 38.44 -9.02
C ALA A 218 4.53 37.32 -9.94
N ARG A 219 4.98 37.67 -11.16
CA ARG A 219 5.63 36.74 -12.10
C ARG A 219 6.98 36.26 -11.59
N GLY A 220 7.79 37.14 -11.00
CA GLY A 220 9.05 36.75 -10.35
C GLY A 220 8.85 35.82 -9.15
N VAL A 221 7.84 36.10 -8.32
CA VAL A 221 7.48 35.27 -7.16
C VAL A 221 6.94 33.90 -7.58
N GLY A 222 6.09 33.86 -8.61
CA GLY A 222 5.55 32.61 -9.15
C GLY A 222 6.64 31.71 -9.74
N LEU A 223 7.61 32.27 -10.48
CA LEU A 223 8.71 31.50 -11.04
C LEU A 223 9.66 30.98 -9.96
N VAL A 224 9.93 31.77 -8.91
CA VAL A 224 10.75 31.39 -7.76
C VAL A 224 10.05 30.30 -6.94
N LEU A 225 8.74 30.40 -6.72
CA LEU A 225 7.96 29.35 -6.05
C LEU A 225 7.86 28.07 -6.87
N LEU A 226 7.78 28.16 -8.21
CA LEU A 226 7.80 26.98 -9.08
C LEU A 226 9.18 26.29 -9.06
N ALA A 227 10.27 27.07 -9.06
CA ALA A 227 11.63 26.56 -8.93
C ALA A 227 11.88 25.97 -7.52
N LEU A 228 11.32 26.59 -6.48
CA LEU A 228 11.38 26.11 -5.09
C LEU A 228 10.45 24.93 -4.81
N ALA A 229 9.46 24.65 -5.66
CA ALA A 229 8.61 23.45 -5.56
C ALA A 229 9.26 22.23 -6.24
N GLY A 230 10.14 22.44 -7.23
CA GLY A 230 10.92 21.37 -7.88
C GLY A 230 12.14 20.91 -7.08
N PHE A 231 12.75 21.81 -6.31
CA PHE A 231 13.94 21.51 -5.50
C PHE A 231 13.74 20.45 -4.39
N PRO A 232 12.60 20.45 -3.64
CA PRO A 232 12.20 19.42 -2.68
C PRO A 232 12.24 18.01 -3.25
N PHE A 233 11.85 17.87 -4.52
CA PHE A 233 11.68 16.58 -5.18
C PHE A 233 13.03 15.92 -5.50
N VAL A 234 14.04 16.70 -5.88
CA VAL A 234 15.39 16.18 -6.18
C VAL A 234 16.14 15.80 -4.91
N GLY A 235 16.04 16.60 -3.85
CA GLY A 235 16.66 16.24 -2.56
C GLY A 235 15.98 15.06 -1.89
N ALA A 236 14.66 14.91 -2.03
CA ALA A 236 13.92 13.74 -1.56
C ALA A 236 14.35 12.45 -2.27
N ILE A 237 14.76 12.51 -3.55
CA ILE A 237 15.25 11.34 -4.30
C ILE A 237 16.69 10.97 -3.91
N LEU A 238 17.54 11.96 -3.58
CA LEU A 238 18.95 11.73 -3.26
C LEU A 238 19.22 11.33 -1.79
N MET A 239 18.28 11.56 -0.87
CA MET A 239 18.46 11.38 0.59
C MET A 239 17.57 10.26 1.18
N LEU A 240 17.07 9.33 0.36
CA LEU A 240 16.06 8.32 0.75
C LEU A 240 16.48 7.34 1.87
N GLU A 241 17.75 7.30 2.28
CA GLU A 241 18.25 6.35 3.28
C GLU A 241 18.44 6.95 4.69
N ASP A 242 18.35 8.28 4.85
CA ASP A 242 18.54 8.95 6.16
C ASP A 242 17.40 9.93 6.46
N THR A 243 16.48 9.49 7.31
CA THR A 243 15.27 10.22 7.73
C THR A 243 15.59 11.52 8.47
N ASP A 244 16.66 11.56 9.25
CA ASP A 244 17.03 12.75 10.03
C ASP A 244 17.65 13.82 9.13
N ALA A 245 18.46 13.40 8.15
CA ALA A 245 18.98 14.28 7.11
C ALA A 245 17.83 14.87 6.26
N PHE A 246 16.84 14.03 5.90
CA PHE A 246 15.66 14.46 5.17
C PHE A 246 14.82 15.51 5.93
N LEU A 247 14.56 15.27 7.22
CA LEU A 247 13.80 16.21 8.05
C LEU A 247 14.52 17.55 8.23
N ARG A 248 15.85 17.53 8.47
CA ARG A 248 16.67 18.76 8.55
C ARG A 248 16.65 19.52 7.24
N TRP A 249 16.68 18.81 6.12
CA TRP A 249 16.68 19.41 4.80
C TRP A 249 15.33 20.03 4.43
N ILE A 250 14.21 19.38 4.75
CA ILE A 250 12.87 19.97 4.62
C ILE A 250 12.76 21.23 5.45
N LEU A 251 13.19 21.17 6.72
CA LEU A 251 13.08 22.32 7.63
C LEU A 251 13.90 23.51 7.11
N ALA A 252 15.13 23.28 6.65
CA ALA A 252 15.96 24.32 6.04
C ALA A 252 15.31 24.93 4.79
N THR A 253 14.68 24.10 3.96
CA THR A 253 14.00 24.54 2.74
C THR A 253 12.78 25.40 3.06
N VAL A 254 11.95 24.99 4.03
CA VAL A 254 10.79 25.77 4.49
C VAL A 254 11.24 27.11 5.07
N VAL A 255 12.31 27.12 5.89
CA VAL A 255 12.87 28.36 6.44
C VAL A 255 13.34 29.31 5.34
N LEU A 256 14.02 28.81 4.31
CA LEU A 256 14.47 29.62 3.17
C LEU A 256 13.29 30.19 2.36
N ILE A 257 12.24 29.39 2.14
CA ILE A 257 11.02 29.85 1.47
C ILE A 257 10.37 30.96 2.30
N LEU A 258 10.20 30.77 3.60
CA LEU A 258 9.60 31.77 4.49
C LEU A 258 10.44 33.04 4.59
N ALA A 259 11.78 32.93 4.66
CA ALA A 259 12.69 34.07 4.65
C ALA A 259 12.60 34.85 3.33
N SER A 260 12.53 34.16 2.20
CA SER A 260 12.35 34.78 0.88
C SER A 260 11.01 35.53 0.80
N ILE A 261 9.93 34.94 1.33
CA ILE A 261 8.62 35.60 1.41
C ILE A 261 8.70 36.82 2.32
N ALA A 262 9.34 36.73 3.48
CA ALA A 262 9.49 37.84 4.42
C ALA A 262 10.26 39.03 3.82
N VAL A 263 11.36 38.78 3.11
CA VAL A 263 12.12 39.82 2.39
C VAL A 263 11.26 40.50 1.33
N GLN A 264 10.45 39.73 0.59
CA GLN A 264 9.56 40.27 -0.44
C GLN A 264 8.39 41.07 0.12
N VAL A 265 7.89 40.70 1.30
CA VAL A 265 6.85 41.47 2.02
C VAL A 265 7.43 42.74 2.63
N ALA A 266 8.66 42.70 3.16
CA ALA A 266 9.34 43.85 3.73
C ALA A 266 9.74 44.89 2.66
N GLY A 267 10.14 44.46 1.46
CA GLY A 267 10.49 45.34 0.34
C GLY A 267 9.30 46.02 -0.38
N ARG A 268 8.07 45.82 0.10
CA ARG A 268 6.83 46.44 -0.41
C ARG A 268 6.31 47.59 0.48
N ARG A 269 7.08 48.04 1.47
CA ARG A 269 6.80 49.25 2.26
C ARG A 269 7.62 50.43 1.77
#